data_AF-A0A8T7K7Z5-F1
#
_entry.id   AF-A0A8T7K7Z5-F1
#
_cell.length_a   1.000
_cell.length_b   1.000
_cell.length_c   1.000
_cell.angle_alpha   90.00
_cell.angle_beta   90.00
_cell.angle_gamma   90.00
#
_symmetry.space_group_name_H-M   'P 1'
#
loop_
_entity.id
_entity.type
_entity.pdbx_description
1 polymer ?
#
loop_
_entity_poly.entity_id
_entity_poly.type
_entity_poly.pdbx_seq_one_letter_code
_entity_poly.pdbx_strand_id
1 'polypeptide(L)'
;MRKRALWLVTLVALLWVTIGVSSAQEGLTVLITSEFANIRIIPALGAEVIASVPAASRYPATGRSADNQWVRIDFNGEEGWLNITTLVVQGGDINSLPVADPRTIPYGGFESPRSGYTSSLGPMTGVARDWLRVRAGPGLGYPILANIPIDQTFWILGRTISNTWLQVNFQGTLGWVAIRYVTITGGFDIGVLPVDGIVAERAPISDATDDDYIAILRLMRDRLNLAQPTLDTVRGSWNESSVTGRANCAAPYPARPSDFNIANQLLAAFYPTLNPLLTLFNDAMTNLRAALDLFIEVCNQPGGGNPVGQATVIGALNIISVTDSQFAELRRRLNELIPADLGIVLGPNECLFTFRGRSEVLQIATIGVVYLDTFNPQNVVNGYCFDARAGQSLQFQTLKINGSFSHFLAVSPIDNPTNFLAVGRAAEGTNLLTVGPVLIPANGRYLLILSDQNPNADQPTEGLYAFAIVDITGLVTPPASLAVDPNTGQVNLSLPTPVAGTTPGGGSVGTSCPSTTATCSQLVSCDQATACLIAGVGGLDSDNDGVPCEENLCR
;
A
#
# COMPACT_ATOMS: atom_id res chain seq x y z
N MET A 1 88.32 -0.15 18.43
CA MET A 1 87.31 0.87 18.04
C MET A 1 86.20 0.36 17.12
N ARG A 2 86.40 -0.68 16.28
CA ARG A 2 85.35 -1.19 15.35
C ARG A 2 84.19 -1.99 15.98
N LYS A 3 84.35 -2.58 17.17
CA LYS A 3 83.27 -3.38 17.82
C LYS A 3 82.21 -2.55 18.56
N ARG A 4 82.55 -1.32 19.00
CA ARG A 4 81.59 -0.43 19.68
C ARG A 4 80.68 0.33 18.70
N ALA A 5 81.18 0.58 17.48
CA ALA A 5 80.39 1.19 16.41
C ALA A 5 79.30 0.24 15.88
N LEU A 6 79.57 -1.07 15.81
CA LEU A 6 78.57 -2.04 15.34
C LEU A 6 77.38 -2.17 16.32
N TRP A 7 77.65 -2.06 17.62
CA TRP A 7 76.64 -2.14 18.68
C TRP A 7 75.73 -0.91 18.76
N LEU A 8 76.28 0.27 18.46
CA LEU A 8 75.50 1.52 18.40
C LEU A 8 74.62 1.58 17.14
N VAL A 9 75.06 1.02 16.02
CA VAL A 9 74.27 0.96 14.78
C VAL A 9 73.11 -0.03 14.89
N THR A 10 73.28 -1.17 15.59
CA THR A 10 72.17 -2.10 15.84
C THR A 10 71.15 -1.58 16.86
N LEU A 11 71.57 -0.78 17.84
CA LEU A 11 70.66 -0.19 18.84
C LEU A 11 69.84 0.96 18.26
N VAL A 12 70.40 1.74 17.32
CA VAL A 12 69.65 2.77 16.58
C VAL A 12 68.72 2.12 15.53
N ALA A 13 69.12 1.00 14.91
CA ALA A 13 68.25 0.25 14.00
C ALA A 13 67.07 -0.45 14.73
N LEU A 14 67.25 -0.88 15.98
CA LEU A 14 66.15 -1.43 16.80
C LEU A 14 65.19 -0.34 17.33
N LEU A 15 65.64 0.90 17.47
CA LEU A 15 64.80 2.02 17.96
C LEU A 15 63.87 2.62 16.88
N TRP A 16 64.02 2.21 15.61
CA TRP A 16 63.19 2.65 14.48
C TRP A 16 62.13 1.63 14.06
N VAL A 17 61.97 0.55 14.83
CA VAL A 17 60.80 -0.34 14.70
C VAL A 17 59.70 0.22 15.59
N THR A 18 59.16 1.39 15.21
CA THR A 18 57.82 1.76 15.64
C THR A 18 56.88 0.78 14.97
N ILE A 19 56.44 -0.22 15.73
CA ILE A 19 55.30 -1.04 15.39
C ILE A 19 54.14 -0.07 15.27
N GLY A 20 53.82 0.34 14.04
CA GLY A 20 52.53 0.90 13.72
C GLY A 20 51.53 -0.18 14.06
N VAL A 21 50.93 -0.09 15.24
CA VAL A 21 49.75 -0.86 15.56
C VAL A 21 48.67 -0.25 14.68
N SER A 22 48.55 -0.76 13.46
CA SER A 22 47.37 -0.57 12.65
C SER A 22 46.25 -1.23 13.44
N SER A 23 45.54 -0.45 14.26
CA SER A 23 44.23 -0.88 14.73
C SER A 23 43.38 -0.99 13.49
N ALA A 24 43.24 -2.20 12.96
CA ALA A 24 42.09 -2.51 12.14
C ALA A 24 40.90 -2.13 13.01
N GLN A 25 40.16 -1.09 12.60
CA GLN A 25 38.88 -0.78 13.21
C GLN A 25 38.04 -2.02 12.94
N GLU A 26 37.96 -2.92 13.92
CA GLU A 26 37.13 -4.12 13.82
C GLU A 26 35.71 -3.62 13.54
N GLY A 27 35.23 -3.87 12.33
CA GLY A 27 33.85 -3.58 11.98
C GLY A 27 32.93 -4.33 12.95
N LEU A 28 31.74 -3.77 13.16
CA LEU A 28 30.74 -4.42 14.01
C LEU A 28 30.51 -5.85 13.50
N THR A 29 30.42 -6.79 14.44
CA THR A 29 30.16 -8.20 14.15
C THR A 29 28.91 -8.62 14.88
N VAL A 30 28.07 -9.45 14.27
CA VAL A 30 26.95 -10.09 14.96
C VAL A 30 27.31 -11.51 15.36
N LEU A 31 26.92 -11.90 16.57
CA LEU A 31 27.04 -13.25 17.11
C LEU A 31 25.64 -13.81 17.36
N ILE A 32 25.31 -14.94 16.73
CA ILE A 32 24.02 -15.61 16.94
C ILE A 32 23.98 -16.23 18.35
N THR A 33 22.94 -15.89 19.12
CA THR A 33 22.76 -16.38 20.50
C THR A 33 21.56 -17.29 20.66
N SER A 34 20.58 -17.25 19.75
CA SER A 34 19.53 -18.26 19.67
C SER A 34 20.07 -19.58 19.11
N GLU A 35 19.35 -20.68 19.36
CA GLU A 35 19.71 -22.02 18.86
C GLU A 35 19.94 -22.02 17.33
N PHE A 36 19.09 -21.29 16.61
CA PHE A 36 19.28 -20.96 15.19
C PHE A 36 18.75 -19.56 14.88
N ALA A 37 19.20 -18.98 13.77
CA ALA A 37 18.70 -17.74 13.21
C ALA A 37 18.49 -17.88 11.69
N ASN A 38 17.46 -17.22 11.16
CA ASN A 38 17.17 -17.20 9.73
C ASN A 38 17.74 -15.94 9.10
N ILE A 39 18.56 -16.11 8.07
CA ILE A 39 19.04 -15.04 7.19
C ILE A 39 18.02 -14.84 6.08
N ARG A 40 17.59 -13.59 5.88
CA ARG A 40 16.52 -13.24 4.94
C ARG A 40 16.99 -12.28 3.86
N ILE A 41 16.27 -12.24 2.74
CA ILE A 41 16.59 -11.36 1.60
C ILE A 41 16.34 -9.86 1.87
N ILE A 42 15.45 -9.53 2.80
CA ILE A 42 15.08 -8.16 3.19
C ILE A 42 14.76 -8.11 4.70
N PRO A 43 14.83 -6.95 5.37
CA PRO A 43 14.60 -6.83 6.81
C PRO A 43 13.11 -6.87 7.18
N ALA A 44 12.49 -8.04 7.05
CA ALA A 44 11.10 -8.27 7.43
C ALA A 44 10.90 -9.72 7.92
N LEU A 45 10.05 -9.94 8.94
CA LEU A 45 9.62 -11.31 9.25
C LEU A 45 8.75 -11.79 8.09
N GLY A 46 8.77 -13.09 7.79
CA GLY A 46 8.06 -13.64 6.62
C GLY A 46 8.74 -13.40 5.27
N ALA A 47 9.78 -12.56 5.20
CA ALA A 47 10.61 -12.48 3.99
C ALA A 47 11.30 -13.82 3.70
N GLU A 48 11.57 -14.08 2.43
CA GLU A 48 12.24 -15.31 1.99
C GLU A 48 13.51 -15.56 2.79
N VAL A 49 13.64 -16.78 3.31
CA VAL A 49 14.78 -17.25 4.09
C VAL A 49 15.79 -17.85 3.12
N ILE A 50 16.98 -17.27 3.06
CA ILE A 50 18.08 -17.76 2.20
C ILE A 50 18.97 -18.76 2.93
N ALA A 51 19.04 -18.69 4.26
CA ALA A 51 19.79 -19.65 5.07
C ALA A 51 19.29 -19.68 6.51
N SER A 52 19.49 -20.81 7.18
CA SER A 52 19.34 -20.95 8.63
C SER A 52 20.70 -21.31 9.22
N VAL A 53 21.12 -20.57 10.24
CA VAL A 53 22.48 -20.67 10.81
C VAL A 53 22.40 -20.96 12.30
N PRO A 54 23.29 -21.81 12.86
CA PRO A 54 23.23 -22.20 14.26
C PRO A 54 23.76 -21.12 15.21
N ALA A 55 23.49 -21.30 16.49
CA ALA A 55 24.12 -20.58 17.59
C ALA A 55 25.65 -20.48 17.42
N ALA A 56 26.23 -19.40 17.94
CA ALA A 56 27.65 -19.06 17.89
C ALA A 56 28.23 -18.73 16.49
N SER A 57 27.41 -18.75 15.44
CA SER A 57 27.80 -18.22 14.11
C SER A 57 28.09 -16.71 14.19
N ARG A 58 29.07 -16.24 13.42
CA ARG A 58 29.53 -14.84 13.41
C ARG A 58 29.53 -14.28 12.00
N TYR A 59 29.05 -13.04 11.85
CA TYR A 59 29.03 -12.35 10.56
C TYR A 59 29.40 -10.87 10.70
N PRO A 60 30.17 -10.29 9.75
CA PRO A 60 30.38 -8.85 9.69
C PRO A 60 29.07 -8.12 9.45
N ALA A 61 28.79 -7.10 10.25
CA ALA A 61 27.63 -6.22 10.11
C ALA A 61 27.96 -5.06 9.18
N THR A 62 27.11 -4.83 8.18
CA THR A 62 27.34 -3.86 7.10
C THR A 62 26.24 -2.79 7.00
N GLY A 63 25.18 -2.90 7.80
CA GLY A 63 24.06 -1.98 7.78
C GLY A 63 22.97 -2.36 8.77
N ARG A 64 21.95 -1.52 8.90
CA ARG A 64 20.79 -1.75 9.75
C ARG A 64 19.50 -1.35 9.04
N SER A 65 18.37 -1.87 9.51
CA SER A 65 17.06 -1.34 9.15
C SER A 65 16.81 0.00 9.85
N ALA A 66 15.91 0.82 9.31
CA ALA A 66 15.63 2.15 9.87
C ALA A 66 15.15 2.10 11.33
N ASP A 67 14.51 0.99 11.70
CA ASP A 67 13.97 0.71 13.03
C ASP A 67 14.91 -0.03 13.98
N ASN A 68 16.16 -0.30 13.57
CA ASN A 68 17.14 -1.07 14.33
C ASN A 68 16.71 -2.51 14.70
N GLN A 69 15.70 -3.06 14.04
CA GLN A 69 15.22 -4.43 14.33
C GLN A 69 15.98 -5.49 13.53
N TRP A 70 16.72 -5.08 12.51
CA TRP A 70 17.45 -5.97 11.63
C TRP A 70 18.86 -5.45 11.37
N VAL A 71 19.81 -6.38 11.29
CA VAL A 71 21.19 -6.13 10.90
C VAL A 71 21.41 -6.73 9.52
N ARG A 72 21.97 -5.95 8.61
CA ARG A 72 22.48 -6.44 7.33
C ARG A 72 23.88 -7.00 7.56
N ILE A 73 24.11 -8.19 7.04
CA ILE A 73 25.38 -8.90 7.13
C ILE A 73 25.93 -9.22 5.75
N ASP A 74 27.25 -9.40 5.69
CA ASP A 74 27.89 -10.12 4.60
C ASP A 74 27.74 -11.64 4.85
N PHE A 75 26.93 -12.30 4.03
CA PHE A 75 26.69 -13.73 4.05
C PHE A 75 27.30 -14.39 2.83
N ASN A 76 28.51 -14.94 2.99
CA ASN A 76 29.26 -15.58 1.90
C ASN A 76 29.38 -14.70 0.65
N GLY A 77 29.45 -13.37 0.83
CA GLY A 77 29.53 -12.46 -0.28
C GLY A 77 28.21 -12.00 -0.89
N GLU A 78 27.09 -12.43 -0.32
CA GLU A 78 25.76 -11.89 -0.61
C GLU A 78 25.25 -11.12 0.59
N GLU A 79 24.28 -10.25 0.38
CA GLU A 79 23.63 -9.56 1.48
C GLU A 79 22.58 -10.45 2.15
N GLY A 80 22.62 -10.50 3.48
CA GLY A 80 21.63 -11.18 4.29
C GLY A 80 21.14 -10.31 5.43
N TRP A 81 19.90 -10.51 5.85
CA TRP A 81 19.30 -9.80 6.98
C TRP A 81 19.01 -10.74 8.14
N LEU A 82 19.52 -10.38 9.31
CA LEU A 82 19.29 -11.10 10.57
C LEU A 82 18.49 -10.23 11.54
N ASN A 83 17.58 -10.87 12.27
CA ASN A 83 16.79 -10.18 13.28
C ASN A 83 17.61 -9.98 14.56
N ILE A 84 17.59 -8.76 15.11
CA ILE A 84 18.38 -8.39 16.29
C ILE A 84 18.04 -9.23 17.53
N THR A 85 16.82 -9.76 17.66
CA THR A 85 16.41 -10.58 18.82
C THR A 85 17.09 -11.96 18.88
N THR A 86 17.71 -12.38 17.77
CA THR A 86 18.38 -13.69 17.64
C THR A 86 19.89 -13.64 17.85
N LEU A 87 20.43 -12.44 18.09
CA LEU A 87 21.86 -12.17 18.08
C LEU A 87 22.27 -11.12 19.11
N VAL A 88 23.58 -10.97 19.29
CA VAL A 88 24.18 -9.82 19.96
C VAL A 88 25.14 -9.12 19.00
N VAL A 89 25.15 -7.78 19.04
CA VAL A 89 26.10 -6.96 18.29
C VAL A 89 27.36 -6.80 19.15
N GLN A 90 28.52 -7.06 18.55
CA GLN A 90 29.83 -6.96 19.19
C GLN A 90 30.68 -5.91 18.46
N GLY A 91 31.58 -5.25 19.20
CA GLY A 91 32.51 -4.27 18.63
C GLY A 91 31.97 -2.83 18.55
N GLY A 92 30.75 -2.54 19.04
CA GLY A 92 30.23 -1.17 19.09
C GLY A 92 28.72 -1.07 19.22
N ASP A 93 28.20 0.15 19.00
CA ASP A 93 26.77 0.45 18.95
C ASP A 93 26.24 0.24 17.52
N ILE A 94 25.14 -0.51 17.39
CA ILE A 94 24.43 -0.73 16.12
C ILE A 94 24.06 0.57 15.41
N ASN A 95 23.82 1.66 16.15
CA ASN A 95 23.47 2.96 15.56
C ASN A 95 24.58 3.54 14.68
N SER A 96 25.83 3.06 14.83
CA SER A 96 26.95 3.41 13.95
C SER A 96 26.83 2.82 12.54
N LEU A 97 26.00 1.79 12.35
CA LEU A 97 25.76 1.21 11.03
C LEU A 97 24.84 2.11 10.20
N PRO A 98 25.07 2.21 8.88
CA PRO A 98 24.19 2.95 7.99
C PRO A 98 22.83 2.25 7.85
N VAL A 99 21.76 3.05 7.72
CA VAL A 99 20.45 2.53 7.33
C VAL A 99 20.52 2.07 5.88
N ALA A 100 20.19 0.80 5.61
CA ALA A 100 20.49 0.17 4.32
C ALA A 100 19.38 -0.76 3.81
N ASP A 101 18.12 -0.50 4.12
CA ASP A 101 17.00 -1.31 3.63
C ASP A 101 16.95 -1.31 2.08
N PRO A 102 17.17 -2.47 1.42
CA PRO A 102 17.37 -2.56 -0.03
C PRO A 102 16.12 -2.19 -0.83
N ARG A 103 14.95 -2.15 -0.19
CA ARG A 103 13.68 -1.78 -0.81
C ARG A 103 13.53 -0.27 -1.07
N THR A 104 14.29 0.55 -0.34
CA THR A 104 14.12 2.02 -0.34
C THR A 104 15.43 2.77 -0.50
N ILE A 105 16.58 2.11 -0.35
CA ILE A 105 17.90 2.74 -0.36
C ILE A 105 18.79 2.01 -1.38
N PRO A 106 19.40 2.71 -2.36
CA PRO A 106 20.35 2.09 -3.28
C PRO A 106 21.59 1.61 -2.51
N TYR A 107 22.28 0.62 -3.06
CA TYR A 107 23.55 0.15 -2.46
C TYR A 107 24.54 1.31 -2.32
N GLY A 108 25.23 1.39 -1.17
CA GLY A 108 26.09 2.52 -0.81
C GLY A 108 25.38 3.75 -0.22
N GLY A 109 24.05 3.74 -0.14
CA GLY A 109 23.27 4.84 0.42
C GLY A 109 23.09 6.00 -0.56
N PHE A 110 22.38 7.05 -0.14
CA PHE A 110 22.11 8.22 -0.99
C PHE A 110 23.29 9.20 -1.08
N GLU A 111 24.22 9.18 -0.12
CA GLU A 111 25.41 10.06 -0.11
C GLU A 111 26.51 9.55 -1.06
N SER A 112 26.50 8.26 -1.38
CA SER A 112 27.44 7.64 -2.31
C SER A 112 26.75 6.47 -3.02
N PRO A 113 25.71 6.77 -3.83
CA PRO A 113 24.88 5.75 -4.45
C PRO A 113 25.72 4.97 -5.44
N ARG A 114 25.72 3.65 -5.31
CA ARG A 114 26.45 2.75 -6.20
C ARG A 114 25.54 2.10 -7.23
N SER A 115 24.47 2.81 -7.57
CA SER A 115 23.53 2.54 -8.63
C SER A 115 22.83 3.85 -9.00
N GLY A 116 22.24 3.93 -10.19
CA GLY A 116 21.58 5.13 -10.70
C GLY A 116 22.00 5.44 -12.12
N TYR A 117 22.26 6.70 -12.43
CA TYR A 117 22.75 7.12 -13.75
C TYR A 117 24.27 7.30 -13.75
N THR A 118 24.90 6.93 -14.86
CA THR A 118 26.32 7.21 -15.11
C THR A 118 26.60 7.30 -16.60
N SER A 119 27.53 8.19 -16.96
CA SER A 119 28.17 8.22 -18.28
C SER A 119 29.47 7.41 -18.33
N SER A 120 29.98 6.95 -17.18
CA SER A 120 31.23 6.21 -17.08
C SER A 120 31.18 4.91 -17.86
N LEU A 121 32.23 4.64 -18.62
CA LEU A 121 32.45 3.36 -19.29
C LEU A 121 33.47 2.55 -18.50
N GLY A 122 33.25 1.24 -18.46
CA GLY A 122 34.10 0.31 -17.71
C GLY A 122 35.35 -0.11 -18.51
N PRO A 123 36.39 -0.62 -17.84
CA PRO A 123 37.56 -1.18 -18.53
C PRO A 123 37.25 -2.52 -19.23
N MET A 124 36.09 -3.12 -18.96
CA MET A 124 35.68 -4.43 -19.48
C MET A 124 34.25 -4.39 -20.00
N THR A 125 33.91 -5.31 -20.89
CA THR A 125 32.54 -5.52 -21.37
C THR A 125 32.04 -6.91 -21.00
N GLY A 126 30.74 -7.03 -20.75
CA GLY A 126 30.05 -8.30 -20.58
C GLY A 126 28.95 -8.47 -21.61
N VAL A 127 28.62 -9.73 -21.92
CA VAL A 127 27.48 -10.13 -22.75
C VAL A 127 26.49 -10.91 -21.89
N ALA A 128 25.22 -10.54 -21.95
CA ALA A 128 24.15 -11.21 -21.19
C ALA A 128 23.87 -12.61 -21.76
N ARG A 129 23.88 -13.64 -20.90
CA ARG A 129 23.53 -15.02 -21.27
C ARG A 129 22.03 -15.33 -21.14
N ASP A 130 21.27 -14.40 -20.56
CA ASP A 130 19.84 -14.51 -20.29
C ASP A 130 19.25 -13.08 -20.16
N TRP A 131 17.94 -12.96 -19.98
CA TRP A 131 17.28 -11.70 -19.61
C TRP A 131 17.74 -11.24 -18.23
N LEU A 132 18.71 -10.33 -18.22
CA LEU A 132 19.44 -9.96 -17.01
C LEU A 132 18.85 -8.69 -16.40
N ARG A 133 18.50 -8.76 -15.12
CA ARG A 133 17.95 -7.62 -14.36
C ARG A 133 19.09 -6.80 -13.75
N VAL A 134 19.18 -5.54 -14.13
CA VAL A 134 20.06 -4.55 -13.48
C VAL A 134 19.39 -4.05 -12.22
N ARG A 135 20.01 -4.23 -11.06
CA ARG A 135 19.41 -3.90 -9.76
C ARG A 135 20.09 -2.70 -9.09
N ALA A 136 19.37 -2.06 -8.18
CA ALA A 136 19.90 -0.95 -7.38
C ALA A 136 20.98 -1.36 -6.37
N GLY A 137 21.24 -2.66 -6.22
CA GLY A 137 22.27 -3.20 -5.34
C GLY A 137 22.56 -4.68 -5.59
N PRO A 138 23.67 -5.22 -5.03
CA PRO A 138 24.13 -6.58 -5.25
C PRO A 138 23.35 -7.60 -4.39
N GLY A 139 22.06 -7.75 -4.69
CA GLY A 139 21.17 -8.68 -3.98
C GLY A 139 19.78 -8.76 -4.60
N LEU A 140 19.06 -9.84 -4.31
CA LEU A 140 17.70 -10.05 -4.84
C LEU A 140 16.65 -9.13 -4.22
N GLY A 141 16.93 -8.58 -3.02
CA GLY A 141 16.06 -7.64 -2.32
C GLY A 141 16.01 -6.22 -2.92
N TYR A 142 16.95 -5.87 -3.81
CA TYR A 142 16.98 -4.54 -4.45
C TYR A 142 16.03 -4.45 -5.64
N PRO A 143 15.42 -3.28 -5.88
CA PRO A 143 14.58 -3.04 -7.05
C PRO A 143 15.37 -3.17 -8.35
N ILE A 144 14.65 -3.51 -9.41
CA ILE A 144 15.17 -3.61 -10.77
C ILE A 144 15.12 -2.21 -11.40
N LEU A 145 16.25 -1.73 -11.91
CA LEU A 145 16.40 -0.45 -12.58
C LEU A 145 16.25 -0.56 -14.10
N ALA A 146 16.72 -1.68 -14.68
CA ALA A 146 16.66 -1.94 -16.11
C ALA A 146 16.70 -3.45 -16.39
N ASN A 147 16.35 -3.83 -17.61
CA ASN A 147 16.49 -5.20 -18.11
C ASN A 147 17.42 -5.19 -19.33
N ILE A 148 18.45 -6.03 -19.28
CA ILE A 148 19.37 -6.28 -20.40
C ILE A 148 18.84 -7.50 -21.15
N PRO A 149 18.44 -7.36 -22.42
CA PRO A 149 18.07 -8.51 -23.25
C PRO A 149 19.24 -9.48 -23.43
N ILE A 150 18.92 -10.74 -23.74
CA ILE A 150 19.93 -11.75 -24.08
C ILE A 150 20.83 -11.27 -25.23
N ASP A 151 22.10 -11.67 -25.20
CA ASP A 151 23.15 -11.32 -26.17
C ASP A 151 23.49 -9.82 -26.28
N GLN A 152 22.92 -8.97 -25.44
CA GLN A 152 23.30 -7.56 -25.38
C GLN A 152 24.62 -7.37 -24.62
N THR A 153 25.40 -6.40 -25.09
CA THR A 153 26.69 -6.02 -24.50
C THR A 153 26.53 -4.81 -23.58
N PHE A 154 27.30 -4.78 -22.50
CA PHE A 154 27.32 -3.69 -21.51
C PHE A 154 28.71 -3.54 -20.90
N TRP A 155 28.95 -2.42 -20.24
CA TRP A 155 30.22 -2.13 -19.57
C TRP A 155 30.22 -2.63 -18.13
N ILE A 156 31.36 -3.13 -17.66
CA ILE A 156 31.58 -3.60 -16.28
C ILE A 156 32.52 -2.63 -15.57
N LEU A 157 32.09 -2.08 -14.44
CA LEU A 157 32.78 -1.00 -13.73
C LEU A 157 33.26 -1.39 -12.33
N GLY A 158 32.74 -2.49 -11.79
CA GLY A 158 32.95 -2.85 -10.40
C GLY A 158 32.53 -4.27 -10.08
N ARG A 159 32.83 -4.69 -8.86
CA ARG A 159 32.46 -6.00 -8.34
C ARG A 159 32.20 -5.96 -6.84
N THR A 160 31.45 -6.92 -6.33
CA THR A 160 31.45 -7.19 -4.89
C THR A 160 32.77 -7.85 -4.49
N ILE A 161 33.12 -7.76 -3.20
CA ILE A 161 34.33 -8.40 -2.66
C ILE A 161 34.38 -9.91 -2.95
N SER A 162 33.21 -10.54 -3.00
CA SER A 162 32.97 -11.96 -3.23
C SER A 162 32.88 -12.37 -4.69
N ASN A 163 32.91 -11.41 -5.62
CA ASN A 163 32.77 -11.65 -7.06
C ASN A 163 31.44 -12.30 -7.47
N THR A 164 30.40 -12.23 -6.65
CA THR A 164 29.07 -12.78 -6.98
C THR A 164 28.23 -11.80 -7.84
N TRP A 165 28.50 -10.50 -7.69
CA TRP A 165 27.83 -9.44 -8.43
C TRP A 165 28.85 -8.53 -9.13
N LEU A 166 28.47 -8.08 -10.33
CA LEU A 166 29.20 -7.07 -11.09
C LEU A 166 28.38 -5.79 -11.12
N GLN A 167 29.05 -4.66 -10.95
CA GLN A 167 28.48 -3.36 -11.23
C GLN A 167 28.67 -3.06 -12.72
N VAL A 168 27.59 -2.68 -13.39
CA VAL A 168 27.55 -2.51 -14.84
C VAL A 168 26.90 -1.18 -15.22
N ASN A 169 27.29 -0.64 -16.37
CA ASN A 169 26.59 0.43 -17.05
C ASN A 169 25.92 -0.15 -18.30
N PHE A 170 24.59 -0.16 -18.30
CA PHE A 170 23.78 -0.51 -19.45
C PHE A 170 22.94 0.71 -19.85
N GLN A 171 23.24 1.27 -21.03
CA GLN A 171 22.50 2.40 -21.61
C GLN A 171 22.40 3.63 -20.68
N GLY A 172 23.42 3.88 -19.86
CA GLY A 172 23.45 4.99 -18.91
C GLY A 172 22.94 4.63 -17.51
N THR A 173 22.41 3.42 -17.32
CA THR A 173 21.96 2.91 -16.02
C THR A 173 23.10 2.14 -15.35
N LEU A 174 23.63 2.71 -14.27
CA LEU A 174 24.54 2.04 -13.35
C LEU A 174 23.75 1.16 -12.39
N GLY A 175 24.12 -0.11 -12.29
CA GLY A 175 23.54 -1.00 -11.29
C GLY A 175 24.25 -2.34 -11.23
N TRP A 176 23.63 -3.30 -10.57
CA TRP A 176 24.26 -4.57 -10.22
C TRP A 176 23.58 -5.75 -10.92
N VAL A 177 24.40 -6.66 -11.46
CA VAL A 177 23.95 -7.89 -12.10
C VAL A 177 24.70 -9.09 -11.52
N ALA A 178 24.04 -10.25 -11.45
CA ALA A 178 24.67 -11.47 -10.96
C ALA A 178 25.66 -12.01 -12.00
N ILE A 179 26.91 -12.24 -11.60
CA ILE A 179 28.01 -12.61 -12.50
C ILE A 179 27.73 -13.90 -13.28
N ARG A 180 26.99 -14.83 -12.67
CA ARG A 180 26.71 -16.17 -13.24
C ARG A 180 25.94 -16.13 -14.57
N TYR A 181 25.31 -15.01 -14.89
CA TYR A 181 24.57 -14.80 -16.13
C TYR A 181 25.32 -13.92 -17.14
N VAL A 182 26.62 -13.67 -16.92
CA VAL A 182 27.44 -12.79 -17.75
C VAL A 182 28.60 -13.57 -18.38
N THR A 183 28.76 -13.45 -19.69
CA THR A 183 30.05 -13.76 -20.34
C THR A 183 30.90 -12.51 -20.35
N ILE A 184 32.01 -12.50 -19.62
CA ILE A 184 32.97 -11.39 -19.67
C ILE A 184 33.76 -11.50 -20.98
N THR A 185 33.84 -10.40 -21.72
CA THR A 185 34.55 -10.33 -23.01
C THR A 185 35.86 -9.58 -22.81
N GLY A 186 36.95 -10.15 -23.34
CA GLY A 186 38.32 -9.69 -23.12
C GLY A 186 38.99 -10.45 -21.97
N GLY A 187 40.26 -10.82 -22.14
CA GLY A 187 41.04 -11.63 -21.17
C GLY A 187 41.49 -10.87 -19.92
N PHE A 188 40.63 -9.99 -19.39
CA PHE A 188 40.97 -9.15 -18.25
C PHE A 188 40.69 -9.89 -16.92
N ASP A 189 41.59 -9.73 -15.96
CA ASP A 189 41.41 -10.22 -14.59
C ASP A 189 40.42 -9.33 -13.85
N ILE A 190 39.25 -9.87 -13.47
CA ILE A 190 38.24 -9.12 -12.69
C ILE A 190 38.77 -8.60 -11.36
N GLY A 191 39.87 -9.15 -10.84
CA GLY A 191 40.53 -8.69 -9.63
C GLY A 191 40.91 -7.20 -9.67
N VAL A 192 41.13 -6.63 -10.86
CA VAL A 192 41.47 -5.21 -11.02
C VAL A 192 40.26 -4.27 -10.89
N LEU A 193 39.03 -4.80 -10.94
CA LEU A 193 37.83 -3.99 -10.77
C LEU A 193 37.72 -3.50 -9.31
N PRO A 194 37.29 -2.25 -9.08
CA PRO A 194 37.02 -1.74 -7.75
C PRO A 194 36.03 -2.62 -6.99
N VAL A 195 36.39 -2.95 -5.74
CA VAL A 195 35.47 -3.56 -4.78
C VAL A 195 34.42 -2.52 -4.39
N ASP A 196 33.17 -2.97 -4.33
CA ASP A 196 31.95 -2.17 -4.21
C ASP A 196 31.70 -1.28 -5.44
N GLY A 197 32.53 -1.35 -6.48
CA GLY A 197 32.40 -0.58 -7.71
C GLY A 197 32.63 0.93 -7.55
N ILE A 198 32.01 1.71 -8.43
CA ILE A 198 32.09 3.17 -8.46
C ILE A 198 30.81 3.80 -7.90
N VAL A 199 30.90 5.10 -7.59
CA VAL A 199 29.75 5.93 -7.22
C VAL A 199 29.07 6.41 -8.50
N ALA A 200 27.74 6.34 -8.53
CA ALA A 200 26.91 6.87 -9.60
C ALA A 200 27.00 8.40 -9.65
N GLU A 201 26.84 8.98 -10.84
CA GLU A 201 26.78 10.43 -11.01
C GLU A 201 25.48 11.01 -10.44
N ARG A 202 24.42 10.18 -10.42
CA ARG A 202 23.10 10.50 -9.89
C ARG A 202 22.45 9.21 -9.40
N ALA A 203 21.77 9.22 -8.26
CA ALA A 203 21.10 8.01 -7.78
C ALA A 203 19.90 7.66 -8.69
N PRO A 204 19.35 6.44 -8.58
CA PRO A 204 18.22 6.02 -9.39
C PRO A 204 16.89 6.67 -8.97
N ILE A 205 16.85 7.30 -7.78
CA ILE A 205 15.66 7.86 -7.11
C ILE A 205 16.05 9.16 -6.35
N SER A 206 16.99 9.96 -6.86
CA SER A 206 17.54 11.11 -6.12
C SER A 206 17.23 12.47 -6.71
N ASP A 207 16.43 12.57 -7.76
CA ASP A 207 16.10 13.90 -8.24
C ASP A 207 14.92 14.43 -7.43
N ALA A 208 14.95 15.72 -7.08
CA ALA A 208 13.78 16.42 -6.55
C ALA A 208 12.76 16.66 -7.68
N THR A 209 12.49 15.63 -8.48
CA THR A 209 11.54 15.67 -9.59
C THR A 209 10.18 15.23 -9.11
N ASP A 210 9.15 15.70 -9.81
CA ASP A 210 7.78 15.28 -9.57
C ASP A 210 7.63 13.75 -9.79
N ASP A 211 8.37 13.17 -10.74
CA ASP A 211 8.37 11.73 -11.00
C ASP A 211 8.88 10.91 -9.80
N ASP A 212 9.98 11.32 -9.17
CA ASP A 212 10.54 10.65 -7.99
C ASP A 212 9.67 10.85 -6.75
N TYR A 213 9.06 12.03 -6.61
CA TYR A 213 8.04 12.30 -5.60
C TYR A 213 6.87 11.32 -5.72
N ILE A 214 6.28 11.18 -6.91
CA ILE A 214 5.17 10.24 -7.16
C ILE A 214 5.61 8.78 -6.97
N ALA A 215 6.82 8.41 -7.40
CA ALA A 215 7.35 7.06 -7.20
C ALA A 215 7.44 6.69 -5.71
N ILE A 216 7.87 7.62 -4.85
CA ILE A 216 7.94 7.40 -3.41
C ILE A 216 6.55 7.27 -2.78
N LEU A 217 5.58 8.08 -3.21
CA LEU A 217 4.19 7.93 -2.74
C LEU A 217 3.61 6.56 -3.13
N ARG A 218 3.83 6.10 -4.37
CA ARG A 218 3.42 4.77 -4.83
C ARG A 218 4.08 3.66 -4.02
N LEU A 219 5.39 3.76 -3.78
CA LEU A 219 6.13 2.79 -2.98
C LEU A 219 5.62 2.74 -1.52
N MET A 220 5.27 3.90 -0.94
CA MET A 220 4.68 3.98 0.40
C MET A 220 3.32 3.28 0.44
N ARG A 221 2.47 3.50 -0.57
CA ARG A 221 1.18 2.80 -0.72
C ARG A 221 1.36 1.29 -0.85
N ASP A 222 2.31 0.84 -1.65
CA ASP A 222 2.55 -0.60 -1.86
C ASP A 222 3.05 -1.28 -0.59
N ARG A 223 3.91 -0.61 0.19
CA ARG A 223 4.34 -1.11 1.49
C ARG A 223 3.21 -1.16 2.51
N LEU A 224 2.31 -0.17 2.48
CA LEU A 224 1.11 -0.18 3.33
C LEU A 224 0.21 -1.38 2.97
N ASN A 225 0.03 -1.65 1.69
CA ASN A 225 -0.72 -2.82 1.20
C ASN A 225 -0.07 -4.14 1.61
N LEU A 226 1.26 -4.21 1.60
CA LEU A 226 2.01 -5.38 2.05
C LEU A 226 1.89 -5.62 3.57
N ALA A 227 1.72 -4.56 4.36
CA ALA A 227 1.53 -4.64 5.81
C ALA A 227 0.10 -4.99 6.23
N GLN A 228 -0.90 -4.76 5.36
CA GLN A 228 -2.31 -5.00 5.67
C GLN A 228 -2.62 -6.43 6.15
N PRO A 229 -2.11 -7.51 5.51
CA PRO A 229 -2.38 -8.88 5.96
C PRO A 229 -1.90 -9.15 7.38
N THR A 230 -0.80 -8.52 7.80
CA THR A 230 -0.30 -8.61 9.17
C THR A 230 -1.27 -7.96 10.15
N LEU A 231 -1.75 -6.74 9.85
CA LEU A 231 -2.73 -6.05 10.67
C LEU A 231 -4.01 -6.90 10.84
N ASP A 232 -4.51 -7.48 9.75
CA ASP A 232 -5.70 -8.32 9.78
C ASP A 232 -5.50 -9.60 10.60
N THR A 233 -4.33 -10.25 10.47
CA THR A 233 -3.98 -11.44 11.24
C THR A 233 -3.89 -11.13 12.73
N VAL A 234 -3.18 -10.06 13.09
CA VAL A 234 -2.99 -9.63 14.48
C VAL A 234 -4.33 -9.23 15.12
N ARG A 235 -5.20 -8.53 14.37
CA ARG A 235 -6.58 -8.22 14.81
C ARG A 235 -7.36 -9.49 15.11
N GLY A 236 -7.31 -10.48 14.22
CA GLY A 236 -7.97 -11.77 14.39
C GLY A 236 -7.50 -12.49 15.66
N SER A 237 -6.18 -12.58 15.87
CA SER A 237 -5.58 -13.25 17.03
C SER A 237 -5.98 -12.61 18.36
N TRP A 238 -5.99 -11.27 18.45
CA TRP A 238 -6.41 -10.57 19.67
C TRP A 238 -7.92 -10.63 19.92
N ASN A 239 -8.74 -10.60 18.86
CA ASN A 239 -10.19 -10.79 18.99
C ASN A 239 -10.52 -12.20 19.49
N GLU A 240 -9.87 -13.24 18.97
CA GLU A 240 -10.03 -14.61 19.48
C GLU A 240 -9.62 -14.69 20.95
N SER A 241 -8.48 -14.10 21.30
CA SER A 241 -7.97 -14.09 22.68
C SER A 241 -8.91 -13.37 23.65
N SER A 242 -9.67 -12.37 23.17
CA SER A 242 -10.69 -11.67 23.97
C SER A 242 -11.84 -12.57 24.41
N VAL A 243 -12.19 -13.56 23.56
CA VAL A 243 -13.29 -14.50 23.79
C VAL A 243 -12.82 -15.68 24.62
N THR A 244 -11.64 -16.23 24.31
CA THR A 244 -11.12 -17.44 24.96
C THR A 244 -10.38 -17.17 26.26
N GLY A 245 -9.95 -15.93 26.50
CA GLY A 245 -9.06 -15.55 27.61
C GLY A 245 -7.65 -16.11 27.48
N ARG A 246 -7.26 -16.57 26.28
CA ARG A 246 -5.97 -17.23 26.01
C ARG A 246 -5.44 -16.87 24.62
N ALA A 247 -4.13 -16.76 24.48
CA ALA A 247 -3.50 -16.55 23.18
C ALA A 247 -3.33 -17.88 22.41
N ASN A 248 -3.84 -17.91 21.18
CA ASN A 248 -3.62 -19.03 20.27
C ASN A 248 -2.29 -18.87 19.52
N CYS A 249 -1.25 -19.54 20.02
CA CYS A 249 0.13 -19.32 19.61
C CYS A 249 0.60 -20.20 18.46
N ALA A 250 -0.28 -20.47 17.50
CA ALA A 250 0.05 -21.25 16.32
C ALA A 250 1.06 -20.48 15.44
N ALA A 251 2.29 -20.98 15.38
CA ALA A 251 3.30 -20.51 14.44
C ALA A 251 2.99 -21.03 13.01
N PRO A 252 3.37 -20.30 11.93
CA PRO A 252 4.22 -19.11 11.92
C PRO A 252 3.47 -17.80 12.17
N TYR A 253 4.12 -16.86 12.88
CA TYR A 253 3.64 -15.49 13.05
C TYR A 253 3.65 -14.72 11.73
N PRO A 254 2.76 -13.72 11.54
CA PRO A 254 2.72 -12.90 10.34
C PRO A 254 3.97 -12.04 10.18
N ALA A 255 4.13 -11.47 8.98
CA ALA A 255 5.26 -10.62 8.65
C ALA A 255 5.28 -9.34 9.51
N ARG A 256 6.36 -9.10 10.25
CA ARG A 256 6.54 -7.89 11.06
C ARG A 256 7.03 -6.79 10.13
N PRO A 257 6.23 -5.73 9.90
CA PRO A 257 6.60 -4.66 9.00
C PRO A 257 7.73 -3.82 9.61
N SER A 258 8.42 -3.06 8.77
CA SER A 258 9.50 -2.16 9.17
C SER A 258 9.16 -0.72 8.80
N ASP A 259 9.91 0.22 9.37
CA ASP A 259 9.78 1.62 9.01
C ASP A 259 10.16 1.90 7.55
N PHE A 260 9.61 3.00 7.02
CA PHE A 260 9.92 3.58 5.74
C PHE A 260 11.03 4.62 5.90
N ASN A 261 11.88 4.74 4.88
CA ASN A 261 12.91 5.78 4.82
C ASN A 261 12.87 6.47 3.45
N ILE A 262 12.98 7.80 3.45
CA ILE A 262 13.04 8.63 2.24
C ILE A 262 14.45 9.21 2.12
N ALA A 263 14.94 9.36 0.89
CA ALA A 263 16.21 10.05 0.61
C ALA A 263 16.19 11.48 1.18
N ASN A 264 17.26 11.91 1.86
CA ASN A 264 17.33 13.24 2.48
C ASN A 264 17.06 14.38 1.48
N GLN A 265 17.59 14.27 0.25
CA GLN A 265 17.40 15.28 -0.79
C GLN A 265 15.94 15.43 -1.20
N LEU A 266 15.25 14.30 -1.43
CA LEU A 266 13.84 14.29 -1.80
C LEU A 266 12.94 14.73 -0.63
N LEU A 267 13.23 14.24 0.57
CA LEU A 267 12.52 14.64 1.79
C LEU A 267 12.68 16.14 2.05
N ALA A 268 13.87 16.70 1.83
CA ALA A 268 14.10 18.15 1.99
C ALA A 268 13.34 18.96 0.93
N ALA A 269 13.31 18.49 -0.33
CA ALA A 269 12.62 19.18 -1.42
C ALA A 269 11.09 19.20 -1.25
N PHE A 270 10.49 18.09 -0.80
CA PHE A 270 9.05 17.94 -0.62
C PHE A 270 8.66 17.82 0.87
N TYR A 271 9.42 18.46 1.75
CA TYR A 271 9.28 18.32 3.20
C TYR A 271 7.85 18.52 3.73
N PRO A 272 7.11 19.58 3.31
CA PRO A 272 5.77 19.83 3.85
C PRO A 272 4.77 18.70 3.56
N THR A 273 4.96 17.94 2.49
CA THR A 273 4.07 16.84 2.10
C THR A 273 4.62 15.48 2.53
N LEU A 274 5.90 15.19 2.30
CA LEU A 274 6.51 13.89 2.60
C LEU A 274 6.75 13.66 4.09
N ASN A 275 7.12 14.68 4.86
CA ASN A 275 7.43 14.48 6.29
C ASN A 275 6.20 14.01 7.10
N PRO A 276 5.02 14.65 6.99
CA PRO A 276 3.83 14.17 7.69
C PRO A 276 3.41 12.74 7.30
N LEU A 277 3.57 12.37 6.02
CA LEU A 277 3.29 11.01 5.54
C LEU A 277 4.28 10.00 6.11
N LEU A 278 5.57 10.33 6.11
CA LEU A 278 6.63 9.49 6.64
C LEU A 278 6.44 9.24 8.14
N THR A 279 6.14 10.29 8.91
CA THR A 279 5.83 10.17 10.34
C THR A 279 4.63 9.28 10.57
N LEU A 280 3.50 9.55 9.89
CA LEU A 280 2.28 8.76 10.04
C LEU A 280 2.49 7.29 9.66
N PHE A 281 3.26 7.02 8.61
CA PHE A 281 3.61 5.66 8.19
C PHE A 281 4.41 4.94 9.27
N ASN A 282 5.48 5.55 9.76
CA ASN A 282 6.36 4.94 10.76
C ASN A 282 5.66 4.78 12.12
N ASP A 283 4.79 5.71 12.50
CA ASP A 283 3.93 5.58 13.68
C ASP A 283 2.98 4.37 13.56
N ALA A 284 2.34 4.21 12.39
CA ALA A 284 1.46 3.07 12.13
C ALA A 284 2.19 1.73 12.15
N MET A 285 3.38 1.66 11.54
CA MET A 285 4.21 0.45 11.59
C MET A 285 4.71 0.16 13.00
N THR A 286 4.99 1.19 13.80
CA THR A 286 5.36 1.05 15.21
C THR A 286 4.22 0.46 16.04
N ASN A 287 3.01 0.98 15.89
CA ASN A 287 1.83 0.48 16.59
C ASN A 287 1.51 -0.98 16.19
N LEU A 288 1.55 -1.30 14.89
CA LEU A 288 1.36 -2.66 14.41
C LEU A 288 2.39 -3.63 14.99
N ARG A 289 3.67 -3.24 15.01
CA ARG A 289 4.73 -4.02 15.65
C ARG A 289 4.48 -4.20 17.14
N ALA A 290 4.11 -3.14 17.86
CA ALA A 290 3.84 -3.23 19.30
C ALA A 290 2.72 -4.24 19.61
N ALA A 291 1.63 -4.24 18.83
CA ALA A 291 0.54 -5.21 19.00
C ALA A 291 0.96 -6.66 18.69
N LEU A 292 1.81 -6.85 17.67
CA LEU A 292 2.37 -8.16 17.32
C LEU A 292 3.38 -8.65 18.38
N ASP A 293 4.28 -7.78 18.83
CA ASP A 293 5.32 -8.10 19.80
C ASP A 293 4.70 -8.47 21.15
N LEU A 294 3.66 -7.74 21.58
CA LEU A 294 2.88 -8.08 22.77
C LEU A 294 2.23 -9.46 22.65
N PHE A 295 1.72 -9.83 21.47
CA PHE A 295 1.12 -11.15 21.25
C PHE A 295 2.18 -12.25 21.35
N ILE A 296 3.33 -12.03 20.72
CA ILE A 296 4.48 -12.96 20.78
C ILE A 296 4.99 -13.10 22.21
N GLU A 297 5.03 -12.01 22.99
CA GLU A 297 5.42 -12.05 24.41
C GLU A 297 4.48 -12.94 25.22
N VAL A 298 3.17 -12.79 25.08
CA VAL A 298 2.17 -13.66 25.72
C VAL A 298 2.39 -15.12 25.32
N CYS A 299 2.68 -15.37 24.05
CA CYS A 299 2.94 -16.72 23.54
C CYS A 299 4.25 -17.36 24.03
N ASN A 300 5.21 -16.55 24.45
CA ASN A 300 6.50 -17.02 24.97
C ASN A 300 6.51 -17.13 26.50
N GLN A 301 5.40 -16.85 27.19
CA GLN A 301 5.34 -16.97 28.64
C GLN A 301 5.49 -18.45 29.08
N PRO A 302 6.25 -18.71 30.17
CA PRO A 302 6.41 -20.06 30.69
C PRO A 302 5.11 -20.55 31.33
N GLY A 303 4.67 -21.74 30.92
CA GLY A 303 3.45 -22.38 31.41
C GLY A 303 2.48 -22.68 30.28
N GLY A 304 1.87 -23.87 30.28
CA GLY A 304 0.96 -24.27 29.21
C GLY A 304 -0.33 -23.43 29.17
N GLY A 305 -0.81 -23.13 27.97
CA GLY A 305 -2.15 -22.58 27.75
C GLY A 305 -2.25 -21.05 27.65
N ASN A 306 -1.14 -20.32 27.69
CA ASN A 306 -1.00 -18.90 27.32
C ASN A 306 -2.15 -17.99 27.77
N PRO A 307 -2.45 -17.93 29.09
CA PRO A 307 -3.54 -17.11 29.60
C PRO A 307 -3.27 -15.62 29.33
N VAL A 308 -4.31 -14.87 28.96
CA VAL A 308 -4.18 -13.44 28.71
C VAL A 308 -5.20 -12.66 29.54
N GLY A 309 -4.74 -11.59 30.19
CA GLY A 309 -5.60 -10.73 30.99
C GLY A 309 -6.44 -9.79 30.12
N GLN A 310 -7.66 -9.48 30.58
CA GLN A 310 -8.57 -8.54 29.88
C GLN A 310 -7.91 -7.17 29.64
N ALA A 311 -7.13 -6.65 30.58
CA ALA A 311 -6.41 -5.38 30.40
C ALA A 311 -5.41 -5.42 29.23
N THR A 312 -4.68 -6.53 29.06
CA THR A 312 -3.72 -6.72 27.97
C THR A 312 -4.42 -6.78 26.63
N VAL A 313 -5.54 -7.51 26.54
CA VAL A 313 -6.35 -7.59 25.32
C VAL A 313 -6.91 -6.24 24.93
N ILE A 314 -7.50 -5.50 25.88
CA ILE A 314 -8.03 -4.16 25.63
C ILE A 314 -6.91 -3.22 25.15
N GLY A 315 -5.74 -3.27 25.78
CA GLY A 315 -4.57 -2.50 25.35
C GLY A 315 -4.17 -2.82 23.91
N ALA A 316 -4.06 -4.10 23.56
CA ALA A 316 -3.72 -4.53 22.21
C ALA A 316 -4.75 -4.11 21.15
N LEU A 317 -6.05 -4.32 21.42
CA LEU A 317 -7.13 -3.95 20.50
C LEU A 317 -7.23 -2.43 20.31
N ASN A 318 -6.92 -1.62 21.33
CA ASN A 318 -6.82 -0.17 21.19
C ASN A 318 -5.67 0.23 20.25
N ILE A 319 -4.49 -0.39 20.38
CA ILE A 319 -3.36 -0.14 19.47
C ILE A 319 -3.72 -0.53 18.03
N ILE A 320 -4.41 -1.67 17.85
CA ILE A 320 -4.88 -2.12 16.53
C ILE A 320 -5.89 -1.13 15.94
N SER A 321 -6.86 -0.65 16.72
CA SER A 321 -7.84 0.33 16.27
C SER A 321 -7.20 1.65 15.84
N VAL A 322 -6.19 2.13 16.58
CA VAL A 322 -5.39 3.29 16.17
C VAL A 322 -4.67 2.99 14.86
N THR A 323 -4.05 1.83 14.74
CA THR A 323 -3.33 1.41 13.51
C THR A 323 -4.28 1.38 12.30
N ASP A 324 -5.49 0.85 12.46
CA ASP A 324 -6.53 0.83 11.42
C ASP A 324 -6.88 2.24 10.93
N SER A 325 -7.07 3.18 11.86
CA SER A 325 -7.33 4.57 11.50
C SER A 325 -6.15 5.22 10.76
N GLN A 326 -4.91 4.91 11.17
CA GLN A 326 -3.70 5.42 10.52
C GLN A 326 -3.53 4.85 9.11
N PHE A 327 -3.82 3.55 8.91
CA PHE A 327 -3.78 2.91 7.59
C PHE A 327 -4.82 3.52 6.63
N ALA A 328 -6.05 3.73 7.11
CA ALA A 328 -7.09 4.37 6.31
C ALA A 328 -6.70 5.82 5.93
N GLU A 329 -6.19 6.60 6.89
CA GLU A 329 -5.75 7.97 6.64
C GLU A 329 -4.55 8.04 5.68
N LEU A 330 -3.57 7.14 5.83
CA LEU A 330 -2.45 7.03 4.90
C LEU A 330 -2.94 6.73 3.49
N ARG A 331 -3.83 5.75 3.30
CA ARG A 331 -4.39 5.43 1.97
C ARG A 331 -5.09 6.63 1.37
N ARG A 332 -5.93 7.32 2.14
CA ARG A 332 -6.64 8.51 1.68
C ARG A 332 -5.66 9.59 1.19
N ARG A 333 -4.69 9.98 2.02
CA ARG A 333 -3.69 11.01 1.66
C ARG A 333 -2.82 10.59 0.48
N LEU A 334 -2.39 9.34 0.43
CA LEU A 334 -1.59 8.82 -0.68
C LEU A 334 -2.38 8.83 -1.98
N ASN A 335 -3.66 8.43 -1.96
CA ASN A 335 -4.52 8.43 -3.13
C ASN A 335 -4.85 9.85 -3.63
N GLU A 336 -4.88 10.85 -2.74
CA GLU A 336 -5.04 12.27 -3.12
C GLU A 336 -3.79 12.82 -3.82
N LEU A 337 -2.61 12.33 -3.45
CA LEU A 337 -1.32 12.86 -3.93
C LEU A 337 -0.74 12.08 -5.11
N ILE A 338 -1.11 10.80 -5.29
CA ILE A 338 -0.68 9.97 -6.41
C ILE A 338 -1.64 10.23 -7.58
N PRO A 339 -1.19 10.82 -8.70
CA PRO A 339 -1.96 10.85 -9.93
C PRO A 339 -2.38 9.43 -10.28
N ALA A 340 -3.62 9.26 -10.74
CA ALA A 340 -4.06 7.98 -11.32
C ALA A 340 -2.98 7.50 -12.30
N ASP A 341 -2.65 6.21 -12.31
CA ASP A 341 -1.54 5.68 -13.11
C ASP A 341 -1.84 5.88 -14.62
N LEU A 342 -1.38 7.00 -15.18
CA LEU A 342 -1.72 7.46 -16.52
C LEU A 342 -0.83 6.81 -17.59
N GLY A 343 -1.24 5.61 -17.99
CA GLY A 343 -1.37 5.27 -19.42
C GLY A 343 -2.85 5.15 -19.86
N ILE A 344 -3.79 5.34 -18.93
CA ILE A 344 -5.23 5.15 -19.13
C ILE A 344 -5.91 6.52 -18.99
N VAL A 345 -6.27 7.15 -20.11
CA VAL A 345 -7.14 8.33 -20.09
C VAL A 345 -8.55 7.85 -19.73
N LEU A 346 -8.99 8.12 -18.51
CA LEU A 346 -10.35 7.83 -18.07
C LEU A 346 -11.33 8.81 -18.73
N GLY A 347 -12.42 8.28 -19.26
CA GLY A 347 -13.58 9.08 -19.64
C GLY A 347 -14.28 9.71 -18.44
N PRO A 348 -15.18 10.70 -18.65
CA PRO A 348 -15.87 11.41 -17.57
C PRO A 348 -16.76 10.51 -16.69
N ASN A 349 -17.15 9.34 -17.18
CA ASN A 349 -17.97 8.36 -16.48
C ASN A 349 -17.21 7.08 -16.14
N GLU A 350 -15.89 7.15 -16.05
CA GLU A 350 -15.03 6.00 -15.80
C GLU A 350 -14.26 6.15 -14.50
N CYS A 351 -14.02 5.02 -13.84
CA CYS A 351 -13.16 4.92 -12.68
C CYS A 351 -12.13 3.81 -12.92
N LEU A 352 -10.97 3.94 -12.28
CA LEU A 352 -9.98 2.88 -12.24
C LEU A 352 -10.17 2.05 -10.97
N PHE A 353 -10.42 0.75 -11.14
CA PHE A 353 -10.37 -0.21 -10.05
C PHE A 353 -9.05 -0.97 -10.12
N THR A 354 -8.31 -1.02 -9.01
CA THR A 354 -7.05 -1.76 -8.93
C THR A 354 -7.09 -2.75 -7.77
N PHE A 355 -6.86 -4.03 -8.07
CA PHE A 355 -6.79 -5.08 -7.07
C PHE A 355 -5.68 -6.07 -7.39
N ARG A 356 -4.84 -6.37 -6.39
CA ARG A 356 -3.70 -7.31 -6.51
C ARG A 356 -2.79 -7.04 -7.72
N GLY A 357 -2.55 -5.76 -8.02
CA GLY A 357 -1.67 -5.34 -9.12
C GLY A 357 -2.29 -5.47 -10.53
N ARG A 358 -3.59 -5.76 -10.63
CA ARG A 358 -4.35 -5.67 -11.88
C ARG A 358 -5.29 -4.47 -11.80
N SER A 359 -5.40 -3.75 -12.92
CA SER A 359 -6.28 -2.59 -13.03
C SER A 359 -7.31 -2.82 -14.12
N GLU A 360 -8.53 -2.36 -13.86
CA GLU A 360 -9.66 -2.42 -14.78
C GLU A 360 -10.39 -1.09 -14.76
N VAL A 361 -10.80 -0.63 -15.93
CA VAL A 361 -11.60 0.59 -16.07
C VAL A 361 -13.06 0.19 -15.96
N LEU A 362 -13.76 0.71 -14.95
CA LEU A 362 -15.17 0.44 -14.72
C LEU A 362 -15.99 1.70 -15.00
N GLN A 363 -17.26 1.51 -15.36
CA GLN A 363 -18.20 2.61 -15.51
C GLN A 363 -18.70 3.10 -14.14
N ILE A 364 -18.95 4.40 -14.02
CA ILE A 364 -19.56 5.02 -12.84
C ILE A 364 -21.08 4.96 -13.00
N ALA A 365 -21.73 4.14 -12.16
CA ALA A 365 -23.16 4.07 -12.00
C ALA A 365 -23.68 5.22 -11.13
N THR A 366 -24.67 5.94 -11.65
CA THR A 366 -25.35 7.02 -10.95
C THR A 366 -26.52 6.46 -10.13
N ILE A 367 -26.64 6.89 -8.88
CA ILE A 367 -27.75 6.51 -8.00
C ILE A 367 -29.06 7.05 -8.60
N GLY A 368 -30.08 6.18 -8.66
CA GLY A 368 -31.40 6.48 -9.22
C GLY A 368 -31.54 6.17 -10.72
N VAL A 369 -30.47 5.70 -11.38
CA VAL A 369 -30.48 5.37 -12.82
C VAL A 369 -30.55 3.86 -13.03
N VAL A 370 -31.30 3.43 -14.04
CA VAL A 370 -31.38 2.04 -14.49
C VAL A 370 -30.33 1.79 -15.56
N TYR A 371 -29.54 0.74 -15.39
CA TYR A 371 -28.54 0.29 -16.34
C TYR A 371 -28.94 -1.08 -16.88
N LEU A 372 -28.63 -1.35 -18.15
CA LEU A 372 -28.75 -2.67 -18.77
C LEU A 372 -27.37 -3.18 -19.15
N ASP A 373 -27.11 -4.46 -18.89
CA ASP A 373 -25.86 -5.10 -19.25
C ASP A 373 -26.07 -6.62 -19.44
N THR A 374 -25.04 -7.33 -19.88
CA THR A 374 -25.11 -8.75 -20.24
C THR A 374 -24.06 -9.58 -19.53
N PHE A 375 -24.43 -10.82 -19.20
CA PHE A 375 -23.46 -11.88 -18.98
C PHE A 375 -23.31 -12.69 -20.28
N ASN A 376 -22.09 -13.13 -20.54
CA ASN A 376 -21.77 -14.03 -21.64
C ASN A 376 -20.66 -15.02 -21.21
N PRO A 377 -20.34 -16.06 -21.99
CA PRO A 377 -19.37 -17.07 -21.57
C PRO A 377 -17.95 -16.56 -21.31
N GLN A 378 -17.60 -15.38 -21.82
CA GLN A 378 -16.31 -14.72 -21.59
C GLN A 378 -16.36 -13.68 -20.47
N ASN A 379 -17.56 -13.23 -20.10
CA ASN A 379 -17.79 -12.20 -19.11
C ASN A 379 -18.94 -12.58 -18.18
N VAL A 380 -18.57 -13.25 -17.08
CA VAL A 380 -19.50 -13.73 -16.04
C VAL A 380 -19.47 -12.85 -14.78
N VAL A 381 -18.68 -11.76 -14.80
CA VAL A 381 -18.53 -10.82 -13.69
C VAL A 381 -18.37 -9.40 -14.25
N ASN A 382 -19.29 -8.50 -13.89
CA ASN A 382 -19.23 -7.09 -14.24
C ASN A 382 -19.06 -6.23 -12.99
N GLY A 383 -18.22 -5.21 -13.08
CA GLY A 383 -17.94 -4.26 -12.01
C GLY A 383 -18.36 -2.83 -12.37
N TYR A 384 -18.83 -2.08 -11.38
CA TYR A 384 -19.19 -0.67 -11.51
C TYR A 384 -18.72 0.13 -10.30
N CYS A 385 -18.38 1.39 -10.50
CA CYS A 385 -18.18 2.34 -9.41
C CYS A 385 -19.45 3.13 -9.13
N PHE A 386 -19.61 3.62 -7.91
CA PHE A 386 -20.61 4.64 -7.60
C PHE A 386 -20.11 5.53 -6.46
N ASP A 387 -20.54 6.80 -6.46
CA ASP A 387 -20.17 7.76 -5.42
C ASP A 387 -21.31 7.89 -4.41
N ALA A 388 -20.98 7.81 -3.11
CA ALA A 388 -21.94 7.87 -2.02
C ALA A 388 -21.41 8.70 -0.83
N ARG A 389 -22.35 9.15 0.01
CA ARG A 389 -22.09 10.00 1.18
C ARG A 389 -22.35 9.24 2.48
N ALA A 390 -21.56 9.53 3.49
CA ALA A 390 -21.70 9.00 4.84
C ALA A 390 -23.13 9.23 5.35
N GLY A 391 -23.72 8.18 5.92
CA GLY A 391 -25.09 8.22 6.45
C GLY A 391 -26.19 7.95 5.42
N GLN A 392 -25.88 7.85 4.12
CA GLN A 392 -26.86 7.36 3.14
C GLN A 392 -27.22 5.90 3.42
N SER A 393 -28.50 5.56 3.25
CA SER A 393 -29.00 4.19 3.26
C SER A 393 -29.37 3.81 1.82
N LEU A 394 -28.56 2.95 1.20
CA LEU A 394 -28.74 2.56 -0.20
C LEU A 394 -29.37 1.17 -0.33
N GLN A 395 -30.12 0.97 -1.41
CA GLN A 395 -30.65 -0.32 -1.82
C GLN A 395 -30.17 -0.65 -3.23
N PHE A 396 -29.67 -1.85 -3.43
CA PHE A 396 -29.13 -2.33 -4.69
C PHE A 396 -30.08 -3.37 -5.28
N GLN A 397 -30.45 -3.22 -6.55
CA GLN A 397 -31.36 -4.12 -7.22
C GLN A 397 -30.76 -4.61 -8.53
N THR A 398 -30.92 -5.89 -8.81
CA THR A 398 -30.59 -6.50 -10.10
C THR A 398 -31.72 -7.41 -10.56
N LEU A 399 -32.11 -7.28 -11.83
CA LEU A 399 -33.25 -7.92 -12.44
C LEU A 399 -32.80 -8.72 -13.66
N LYS A 400 -33.03 -10.03 -13.65
CA LYS A 400 -32.84 -10.91 -14.80
C LYS A 400 -33.98 -10.69 -15.78
N ILE A 401 -33.64 -10.24 -16.98
CA ILE A 401 -34.60 -10.02 -18.06
C ILE A 401 -34.75 -11.31 -18.86
N ASN A 402 -33.64 -11.93 -19.24
CA ASN A 402 -33.60 -13.22 -19.90
C ASN A 402 -32.29 -13.97 -19.57
N GLY A 403 -32.19 -15.21 -20.04
CA GLY A 403 -30.99 -16.02 -19.88
C GLY A 403 -31.00 -16.99 -18.69
N SER A 404 -29.93 -17.76 -18.59
CA SER A 404 -29.80 -18.93 -17.71
C SER A 404 -28.98 -18.68 -16.43
N PHE A 405 -28.62 -17.43 -16.14
CA PHE A 405 -27.73 -17.08 -15.02
C PHE A 405 -28.47 -16.88 -13.68
N SER A 406 -27.70 -16.92 -12.58
CA SER A 406 -28.13 -16.62 -11.22
C SER A 406 -27.38 -15.42 -10.66
N HIS A 407 -28.10 -14.39 -10.21
CA HIS A 407 -27.49 -13.15 -9.74
C HIS A 407 -26.74 -13.32 -8.42
N PHE A 408 -25.51 -12.83 -8.39
CA PHE A 408 -24.77 -12.49 -7.20
C PHE A 408 -24.42 -11.00 -7.24
N LEU A 409 -24.49 -10.36 -6.08
CA LEU A 409 -24.19 -8.95 -5.89
C LEU A 409 -23.28 -8.78 -4.68
N ALA A 410 -22.26 -7.94 -4.79
CA ALA A 410 -21.44 -7.52 -3.65
C ALA A 410 -21.12 -6.01 -3.73
N VAL A 411 -21.04 -5.38 -2.56
CA VAL A 411 -20.72 -3.96 -2.40
C VAL A 411 -19.58 -3.79 -1.41
N SER A 412 -18.58 -2.98 -1.73
CA SER A 412 -17.44 -2.65 -0.85
C SER A 412 -16.88 -1.26 -1.16
N PRO A 413 -16.09 -0.65 -0.25
CA PRO A 413 -15.28 0.53 -0.59
C PRO A 413 -14.28 0.21 -1.69
N ILE A 414 -14.09 1.11 -2.67
CA ILE A 414 -13.21 0.83 -3.83
C ILE A 414 -11.74 0.65 -3.44
N ASP A 415 -11.32 1.33 -2.37
CA ASP A 415 -9.99 1.37 -1.76
C ASP A 415 -9.76 0.27 -0.71
N ASN A 416 -10.80 -0.49 -0.37
CA ASN A 416 -10.72 -1.70 0.44
C ASN A 416 -11.74 -2.74 -0.05
N PRO A 417 -11.53 -3.34 -1.24
CA PRO A 417 -12.54 -4.15 -1.92
C PRO A 417 -12.88 -5.47 -1.20
N THR A 418 -12.07 -5.88 -0.21
CA THR A 418 -12.32 -7.05 0.64
C THR A 418 -13.22 -6.75 1.85
N ASN A 419 -13.45 -5.48 2.17
CA ASN A 419 -14.34 -5.06 3.24
C ASN A 419 -15.78 -4.93 2.73
N PHE A 420 -16.46 -6.06 2.55
CA PHE A 420 -17.82 -6.08 2.02
C PHE A 420 -18.82 -5.42 2.97
N LEU A 421 -19.52 -4.40 2.46
CA LEU A 421 -20.65 -3.75 3.15
C LEU A 421 -21.94 -4.56 2.98
N ALA A 422 -22.11 -5.21 1.83
CA ALA A 422 -23.28 -6.03 1.54
C ALA A 422 -22.97 -7.10 0.50
N VAL A 423 -23.64 -8.25 0.62
CA VAL A 423 -23.59 -9.35 -0.34
C VAL A 423 -24.99 -9.94 -0.49
N GLY A 424 -25.39 -10.27 -1.71
CA GLY A 424 -26.68 -10.91 -2.00
C GLY A 424 -26.56 -11.99 -3.05
N ARG A 425 -27.45 -12.99 -2.96
CA ARG A 425 -27.57 -14.10 -3.91
C ARG A 425 -29.06 -14.28 -4.24
N ALA A 426 -29.39 -14.38 -5.52
CA ALA A 426 -30.75 -14.70 -5.94
C ALA A 426 -31.10 -16.14 -5.55
N ALA A 427 -32.35 -16.34 -5.12
CA ALA A 427 -32.90 -17.68 -4.95
C ALA A 427 -33.25 -18.28 -6.31
N GLU A 428 -33.25 -19.61 -6.42
CA GLU A 428 -33.60 -20.31 -7.65
C GLU A 428 -35.01 -19.91 -8.13
N GLY A 429 -35.16 -19.61 -9.42
CA GLY A 429 -36.42 -19.15 -10.02
C GLY A 429 -36.79 -17.68 -9.75
N THR A 430 -35.96 -16.92 -9.02
CA THR A 430 -36.19 -15.48 -8.82
C THR A 430 -35.47 -14.65 -9.87
N ASN A 431 -36.18 -13.65 -10.43
CA ASN A 431 -35.60 -12.73 -11.40
C ASN A 431 -35.04 -11.46 -10.75
N LEU A 432 -35.65 -10.98 -9.66
CA LEU A 432 -35.21 -9.78 -8.95
C LEU A 432 -34.44 -10.15 -7.68
N LEU A 433 -33.21 -9.65 -7.56
CA LEU A 433 -32.43 -9.66 -6.32
C LEU A 433 -32.35 -8.22 -5.79
N THR A 434 -32.71 -8.04 -4.52
CA THR A 434 -32.63 -6.76 -3.80
C THR A 434 -31.75 -6.91 -2.57
N VAL A 435 -30.80 -6.01 -2.38
CA VAL A 435 -29.86 -5.98 -1.24
C VAL A 435 -29.88 -4.60 -0.61
N GLY A 436 -30.32 -4.51 0.64
CA GLY A 436 -30.39 -3.27 1.41
C GLY A 436 -31.41 -3.34 2.54
N PRO A 437 -31.50 -2.33 3.42
CA PRO A 437 -30.70 -1.10 3.42
C PRO A 437 -29.22 -1.34 3.72
N VAL A 438 -28.34 -0.67 2.97
CA VAL A 438 -26.89 -0.66 3.20
C VAL A 438 -26.49 0.73 3.67
N LEU A 439 -26.01 0.83 4.91
CA LEU A 439 -25.53 2.09 5.47
C LEU A 439 -24.13 2.41 4.93
N ILE A 440 -23.96 3.61 4.37
CA ILE A 440 -22.70 4.09 3.84
C ILE A 440 -21.86 4.70 4.98
N PRO A 441 -20.67 4.15 5.29
CA PRO A 441 -19.90 4.55 6.47
C PRO A 441 -19.09 5.84 6.29
N ALA A 442 -18.74 6.21 5.06
CA ALA A 442 -17.88 7.35 4.76
C ALA A 442 -18.26 8.00 3.43
N ASN A 443 -17.88 9.26 3.22
CA ASN A 443 -17.95 9.87 1.90
C ASN A 443 -16.89 9.23 1.01
N GLY A 444 -17.27 8.78 -0.18
CA GLY A 444 -16.28 8.23 -1.11
C GLY A 444 -16.89 7.43 -2.25
N ARG A 445 -16.00 6.75 -2.96
CA ARG A 445 -16.33 5.88 -4.08
C ARG A 445 -16.36 4.42 -3.63
N TYR A 446 -17.35 3.70 -4.14
CA TYR A 446 -17.64 2.32 -3.80
C TYR A 446 -17.65 1.45 -5.05
N LEU A 447 -17.44 0.16 -4.85
CA LEU A 447 -17.44 -0.88 -5.86
C LEU A 447 -18.73 -1.70 -5.74
N LEU A 448 -19.42 -1.88 -6.87
CA LEU A 448 -20.52 -2.83 -7.06
C LEU A 448 -20.03 -3.94 -8.00
N ILE A 449 -20.10 -5.19 -7.54
CA ILE A 449 -19.79 -6.37 -8.36
C ILE A 449 -21.09 -7.14 -8.59
N LEU A 450 -21.38 -7.44 -9.85
CA LEU A 450 -22.44 -8.34 -10.27
C LEU A 450 -21.83 -9.55 -10.97
N SER A 451 -22.20 -10.76 -10.56
CA SER A 451 -21.69 -11.97 -11.21
C SER A 451 -22.77 -13.03 -11.37
N ASP A 452 -22.53 -13.96 -12.29
CA ASP A 452 -23.25 -15.23 -12.35
C ASP A 452 -22.70 -16.22 -11.31
N GLN A 453 -23.60 -16.90 -10.60
CA GLN A 453 -23.30 -18.02 -9.70
C GLN A 453 -24.09 -19.28 -10.07
N ASN A 454 -24.42 -19.48 -11.35
CA ASN A 454 -25.13 -20.67 -11.82
C ASN A 454 -24.38 -21.95 -11.39
N PRO A 455 -25.01 -22.81 -10.57
CA PRO A 455 -24.36 -24.05 -10.09
C PRO A 455 -24.19 -25.10 -11.20
N ASN A 456 -24.85 -24.94 -12.36
CA ASN A 456 -24.80 -25.87 -13.48
C ASN A 456 -23.87 -25.35 -14.59
N ALA A 457 -22.60 -25.78 -14.56
CA ALA A 457 -21.55 -25.35 -15.49
C ALA A 457 -21.71 -25.84 -16.95
N ASP A 458 -22.72 -26.67 -17.24
CA ASP A 458 -22.91 -27.31 -18.57
C ASP A 458 -23.80 -26.50 -19.53
N GLN A 459 -24.36 -25.37 -19.10
CA GLN A 459 -25.09 -24.44 -19.98
C GLN A 459 -24.30 -23.13 -20.09
N PRO A 460 -24.03 -22.62 -21.31
CA PRO A 460 -23.34 -21.36 -21.47
C PRO A 460 -24.10 -20.24 -20.76
N THR A 461 -23.41 -19.53 -19.87
CA THR A 461 -23.91 -18.33 -19.21
C THR A 461 -24.14 -17.25 -20.26
N GLU A 462 -25.38 -16.96 -20.58
CA GLU A 462 -25.75 -15.85 -21.46
C GLU A 462 -27.08 -15.25 -21.00
N GLY A 463 -27.16 -13.92 -20.96
CA GLY A 463 -28.42 -13.23 -20.70
C GLY A 463 -28.26 -11.76 -20.36
N LEU A 464 -29.36 -11.04 -20.54
CA LEU A 464 -29.51 -9.63 -20.26
C LEU A 464 -30.06 -9.42 -18.85
N TYR A 465 -29.47 -8.48 -18.13
CA TYR A 465 -29.98 -8.00 -16.86
C TYR A 465 -30.07 -6.48 -16.82
N ALA A 466 -30.85 -5.98 -15.86
CA ALA A 466 -30.83 -4.60 -15.47
C ALA A 466 -30.43 -4.45 -14.00
N PHE A 467 -29.82 -3.33 -13.64
CA PHE A 467 -29.56 -3.01 -12.23
C PHE A 467 -29.81 -1.53 -11.93
N ALA A 468 -30.03 -1.24 -10.66
CA ALA A 468 -30.19 0.12 -10.15
C ALA A 468 -29.69 0.21 -8.69
N ILE A 469 -29.15 1.38 -8.35
CA ILE A 469 -28.82 1.78 -6.97
C ILE A 469 -29.84 2.83 -6.56
N VAL A 470 -30.48 2.64 -5.42
CA VAL A 470 -31.56 3.51 -4.94
C VAL A 470 -31.18 4.10 -3.61
N ASP A 471 -31.24 5.42 -3.48
CA ASP A 471 -31.18 6.09 -2.19
C ASP A 471 -32.53 5.98 -1.49
N ILE A 472 -32.55 5.28 -0.35
CA ILE A 472 -33.75 5.09 0.47
C ILE A 472 -33.64 5.82 1.82
N THR A 473 -32.71 6.77 1.93
CA THR A 473 -32.51 7.56 3.14
C THR A 473 -33.79 8.31 3.51
N GLY A 474 -34.34 8.00 4.68
CA GLY A 474 -35.55 8.66 5.21
C GLY A 474 -36.88 8.18 4.61
N LEU A 475 -36.91 7.12 3.80
CA LEU A 475 -38.16 6.59 3.25
C LEU A 475 -38.88 5.68 4.26
N VAL A 476 -40.21 5.83 4.36
CA VAL A 476 -41.12 5.08 5.27
C VAL A 476 -42.15 4.21 4.53
N THR A 477 -42.07 4.16 3.20
CA THR A 477 -43.03 3.55 2.26
C THR A 477 -42.37 2.41 1.47
N PRO A 478 -43.13 1.55 0.74
CA PRO A 478 -42.57 0.29 0.26
C PRO A 478 -41.35 0.52 -0.64
N PRO A 479 -40.38 -0.41 -0.64
CA PRO A 479 -39.10 -0.23 -1.30
C PRO A 479 -39.30 0.04 -2.79
N ALA A 480 -38.35 0.78 -3.38
CA ALA A 480 -38.30 0.92 -4.83
C ALA A 480 -38.34 -0.46 -5.50
N SER A 481 -38.84 -0.54 -6.72
CA SER A 481 -38.92 -1.83 -7.42
C SER A 481 -38.50 -1.68 -8.87
N LEU A 482 -37.48 -2.45 -9.24
CA LEU A 482 -37.02 -2.63 -10.60
C LEU A 482 -37.85 -3.75 -11.25
N ALA A 483 -38.61 -3.43 -12.30
CA ALA A 483 -39.48 -4.39 -12.99
C ALA A 483 -39.53 -4.14 -14.50
N VAL A 484 -39.82 -5.19 -15.27
CA VAL A 484 -40.15 -5.07 -16.70
C VAL A 484 -41.63 -4.67 -16.81
N ASP A 485 -41.92 -3.59 -17.52
CA ASP A 485 -43.28 -3.21 -17.88
C ASP A 485 -43.86 -4.25 -18.87
N PRO A 486 -44.95 -4.96 -18.50
CA PRO A 486 -45.51 -6.02 -19.32
C PRO A 486 -46.09 -5.53 -20.66
N ASN A 487 -46.39 -4.23 -20.81
CA ASN A 487 -46.99 -3.68 -22.02
C ASN A 487 -45.95 -3.13 -23.00
N THR A 488 -44.87 -2.55 -22.47
CA THR A 488 -43.83 -1.89 -23.28
C THR A 488 -42.55 -2.71 -23.41
N GLY A 489 -42.34 -3.70 -22.53
CA GLY A 489 -41.09 -4.45 -22.43
C GLY A 489 -39.92 -3.64 -21.88
N GLN A 490 -40.14 -2.39 -21.46
CA GLN A 490 -39.10 -1.53 -20.90
C GLN A 490 -38.87 -1.84 -19.41
N VAL A 491 -37.63 -1.72 -18.96
CA VAL A 491 -37.30 -1.84 -17.53
C VAL A 491 -37.53 -0.50 -16.85
N ASN A 492 -38.41 -0.48 -15.84
CA ASN A 492 -38.74 0.70 -15.08
C ASN A 492 -38.32 0.55 -13.62
N LEU A 493 -37.78 1.62 -13.05
CA LEU A 493 -37.55 1.75 -11.61
C LEU A 493 -38.70 2.55 -11.02
N SER A 494 -39.57 1.88 -10.28
CA SER A 494 -40.62 2.54 -9.50
C SER A 494 -40.00 3.08 -8.21
N LEU A 495 -39.87 4.41 -8.12
CA LEU A 495 -39.43 5.09 -6.90
C LEU A 495 -40.65 5.33 -5.98
N PRO A 496 -40.52 5.19 -4.66
CA PRO A 496 -41.62 5.48 -3.74
C PRO A 496 -42.01 6.95 -3.86
N THR A 497 -43.30 7.23 -3.96
CA THR A 497 -43.82 8.58 -3.78
C THR A 497 -43.68 8.97 -2.32
N PRO A 498 -43.17 10.16 -1.97
CA PRO A 498 -43.22 10.64 -0.59
C PRO A 498 -44.69 10.67 -0.15
N VAL A 499 -45.04 9.95 0.91
CA VAL A 499 -46.38 10.08 1.49
C VAL A 499 -46.51 11.50 2.03
N ALA A 500 -47.29 12.33 1.35
CA ALA A 500 -47.88 13.51 1.94
C ALA A 500 -48.75 13.02 3.10
N GLY A 501 -48.24 13.15 4.32
CA GLY A 501 -48.93 12.71 5.53
C GLY A 501 -50.28 13.38 5.63
N THR A 502 -51.36 12.62 5.45
CA THR A 502 -52.67 12.99 5.96
C THR A 502 -52.62 12.81 7.48
N THR A 503 -52.54 13.90 8.22
CA THR A 503 -52.84 13.90 9.66
C THR A 503 -54.27 14.41 9.86
N PRO A 504 -55.18 13.60 10.42
CA PRO A 504 -56.35 14.12 11.10
C PRO A 504 -55.90 14.75 12.41
N GLY A 505 -55.92 16.08 12.45
CA GLY A 505 -55.88 16.86 13.69
C GLY A 505 -54.49 17.08 14.29
N GLY A 506 -54.06 18.34 14.31
CA GLY A 506 -52.90 18.81 15.09
C GLY A 506 -51.90 19.53 14.19
N GLY A 507 -52.04 20.85 14.10
CA GLY A 507 -51.28 21.68 13.16
C GLY A 507 -49.78 21.72 13.42
N SER A 508 -49.03 21.82 12.32
CA SER A 508 -47.79 22.60 12.26
C SER A 508 -47.62 23.15 10.84
N VAL A 509 -47.23 24.42 10.78
CA VAL A 509 -47.12 25.28 9.60
C VAL A 509 -46.00 24.78 8.68
N GLY A 510 -46.35 24.36 7.47
CA GLY A 510 -45.41 24.23 6.36
C GLY A 510 -45.30 25.57 5.65
N THR A 511 -44.10 26.15 5.61
CA THR A 511 -43.79 27.43 4.95
C THR A 511 -43.81 27.25 3.43
N SER A 512 -45.00 27.29 2.84
CA SER A 512 -45.17 27.49 1.40
C SER A 512 -44.96 28.98 1.05
N CYS A 513 -44.53 29.24 -0.18
CA CYS A 513 -44.46 30.61 -0.69
C CYS A 513 -45.87 31.23 -0.69
N PRO A 514 -46.11 32.35 0.02
CA PRO A 514 -47.46 32.90 0.19
C PRO A 514 -47.99 33.59 -1.08
N SER A 515 -47.10 34.00 -1.99
CA SER A 515 -47.46 34.67 -3.25
C SER A 515 -46.36 34.56 -4.28
N THR A 516 -46.72 34.32 -5.55
CA THR A 516 -45.80 34.27 -6.70
C THR A 516 -45.28 35.66 -7.13
N THR A 517 -45.63 36.72 -6.40
CA THR A 517 -45.21 38.11 -6.64
C THR A 517 -44.65 38.76 -5.37
N ALA A 518 -44.31 37.97 -4.35
CA ALA A 518 -43.80 38.47 -3.08
C ALA A 518 -42.45 39.18 -3.28
N THR A 519 -42.23 40.26 -2.52
CA THR A 519 -40.94 40.94 -2.40
C THR A 519 -40.29 40.60 -1.06
N CYS A 520 -38.97 40.78 -0.94
CA CYS A 520 -38.24 40.48 0.31
C CYS A 520 -38.82 41.18 1.56
N SER A 521 -39.38 42.38 1.41
CA SER A 521 -40.03 43.12 2.51
C SER A 521 -41.34 42.51 3.03
N GLN A 522 -41.95 41.59 2.27
CA GLN A 522 -43.25 40.98 2.56
C GLN A 522 -43.12 39.55 3.11
N LEU A 523 -41.90 39.01 3.15
CA LEU A 523 -41.60 37.67 3.64
C LEU A 523 -41.13 37.75 5.09
N VAL A 524 -41.54 36.78 5.90
CA VAL A 524 -41.34 36.85 7.36
C VAL A 524 -40.28 35.89 7.90
N SER A 525 -39.76 34.98 7.06
CA SER A 525 -38.66 34.08 7.42
C SER A 525 -37.81 33.69 6.21
N CYS A 526 -36.57 33.27 6.48
CA CYS A 526 -35.68 32.77 5.44
C CYS A 526 -36.24 31.52 4.74
N ASP A 527 -36.83 30.58 5.49
CA ASP A 527 -37.47 29.39 4.90
C ASP A 527 -38.59 29.75 3.90
N GLN A 528 -39.33 30.83 4.17
CA GLN A 528 -40.38 31.30 3.28
C GLN A 528 -39.82 31.99 2.03
N ALA A 529 -38.69 32.70 2.16
CA ALA A 529 -37.98 33.29 1.02
C ALA A 529 -37.38 32.21 0.12
N THR A 530 -36.77 31.18 0.70
CA THR A 530 -36.27 30.00 -0.02
C THR A 530 -37.39 29.27 -0.74
N ALA A 531 -38.55 29.10 -0.10
CA ALA A 531 -39.72 28.51 -0.73
C ALA A 531 -40.23 29.34 -1.92
N CYS A 532 -40.14 30.67 -1.87
CA CYS A 532 -40.52 31.55 -2.99
C CYS A 532 -39.50 31.57 -4.12
N LEU A 533 -38.20 31.49 -3.81
CA LEU A 533 -37.15 31.39 -4.82
C LEU A 533 -37.30 30.07 -5.60
N ILE A 534 -37.52 28.95 -4.90
CA ILE A 534 -37.80 27.64 -5.52
C ILE A 534 -39.09 27.68 -6.35
N ALA A 535 -40.10 28.45 -5.93
CA ALA A 535 -41.34 28.64 -6.66
C ALA A 535 -41.20 29.58 -7.89
N GLY A 536 -40.01 30.12 -8.17
CA GLY A 536 -39.71 30.91 -9.35
C GLY A 536 -40.10 32.39 -9.24
N VAL A 537 -40.23 32.93 -8.02
CA VAL A 537 -40.47 34.36 -7.82
C VAL A 537 -39.18 35.14 -8.10
N GLY A 538 -39.20 35.94 -9.17
CA GLY A 538 -38.03 36.72 -9.60
C GLY A 538 -37.75 37.94 -8.70
N GLY A 539 -36.47 38.31 -8.59
CA GLY A 539 -36.02 39.50 -7.85
C GLY A 539 -35.84 39.29 -6.34
N LEU A 540 -35.90 38.05 -5.86
CA LEU A 540 -35.58 37.71 -4.47
C LEU A 540 -34.10 37.43 -4.25
N ASP A 541 -33.38 36.99 -5.28
CA ASP A 541 -31.95 36.71 -5.27
C ASP A 541 -31.32 37.57 -6.39
N SER A 542 -30.58 38.61 -6.00
CA SER A 542 -30.13 39.66 -6.94
C SER A 542 -28.75 39.37 -7.55
N ASP A 543 -27.90 38.65 -6.83
CA ASP A 543 -26.56 38.21 -7.25
C ASP A 543 -26.52 36.75 -7.72
N ASN A 544 -27.66 36.05 -7.60
CA ASN A 544 -27.98 34.80 -8.27
C ASN A 544 -27.13 33.63 -7.75
N ASP A 545 -26.82 33.66 -6.46
CA ASP A 545 -25.98 32.68 -5.76
C ASP A 545 -26.80 31.56 -5.08
N GLY A 546 -28.13 31.66 -5.13
CA GLY A 546 -29.07 30.69 -4.58
C GLY A 546 -29.63 31.07 -3.21
N VAL A 547 -29.26 32.21 -2.64
CA VAL A 547 -29.73 32.68 -1.33
C VAL A 547 -30.66 33.90 -1.51
N PRO A 548 -31.96 33.80 -1.21
CA PRO A 548 -32.89 34.90 -1.42
C PRO A 548 -32.89 35.89 -0.24
N CYS A 549 -33.03 37.18 -0.55
CA CYS A 549 -33.26 38.26 0.42
C CYS A 549 -32.12 38.44 1.43
N GLU A 550 -30.87 38.36 0.97
CA GLU A 550 -29.68 38.43 1.82
C GLU A 550 -29.55 39.71 2.64
N GLU A 551 -30.06 40.78 2.07
CA GLU A 551 -29.98 42.12 2.64
C GLU A 551 -30.71 42.21 3.99
N ASN A 552 -31.76 41.40 4.18
CA ASN A 552 -32.71 41.57 5.28
C ASN A 552 -33.20 40.27 5.97
N LEU A 553 -33.10 39.07 5.36
CA LEU A 553 -33.73 37.84 5.86
C LEU A 553 -32.81 36.61 5.92
N CYS A 554 -32.12 36.26 4.83
CA CYS A 554 -31.27 35.06 4.74
C CYS A 554 -29.80 35.46 4.71
N ARG A 555 -29.10 35.45 5.85
CA ARG A 555 -27.66 35.76 5.89
C ARG A 555 -26.79 34.54 5.85
#